data_AF-A0A2V8XQP2-F1
#
_entry.id   AF-A0A2V8XQP2-F1
#
_cell.length_a   1.000
_cell.length_b   1.000
_cell.length_c   1.000
_cell.angle_alpha   90.00
_cell.angle_beta   90.00
_cell.angle_gamma   90.00
#
_symmetry.space_group_name_H-M   'P 1'
#
loop_
_entity.id
_entity.type
_entity.pdbx_description
1 polymer ?
#
loop_
_entity_poly.entity_id
_entity_poly.type
_entity_poly.pdbx_seq_one_letter_code
_entity_poly.pdbx_strand_id
1 'polypeptide(L)' 'MDYKGVVMKERTTKEAAEKLGVHRVTLQNWIAEGKILAPAMQNIGGGRVRLWSEKDIRKARKAIAKRGE' A
#
# COMPACT_ATOMS: atom_id res chain seq x y z
N MET A 1 12.57 22.66 12.03
CA MET A 1 11.25 22.06 11.67
C MET A 1 11.15 20.70 12.34
N ASP A 2 10.57 20.70 13.53
CA ASP A 2 10.24 19.52 14.30
C ASP A 2 9.08 18.77 13.64
N TYR A 3 9.37 17.70 12.89
CA TYR A 3 8.34 16.76 12.43
C TYR A 3 7.90 15.85 13.59
N LYS A 4 7.29 16.43 14.64
CA LYS A 4 6.49 15.68 15.62
C LYS A 4 5.07 15.52 15.10
N GLY A 5 4.92 14.69 14.06
CA GLY A 5 3.65 14.14 13.64
C GLY A 5 3.64 12.66 13.97
N VAL A 6 2.66 12.22 14.76
CA VAL A 6 2.42 10.81 15.11
C VAL A 6 2.65 9.93 13.88
N VAL A 7 3.64 9.03 13.94
CA VAL A 7 4.14 8.26 12.78
C VAL A 7 3.10 7.22 12.34
N MET A 8 1.97 7.66 11.80
CA MET A 8 1.18 6.83 10.91
C MET A 8 2.08 6.60 9.70
N LYS A 9 2.83 5.50 9.69
CA LYS A 9 3.77 5.15 8.62
C LYS A 9 2.96 4.95 7.33
N GLU A 10 2.73 6.03 6.62
CA GLU A 10 2.20 6.06 5.27
C GLU A 10 3.29 5.47 4.36
N ARG A 11 3.10 4.20 4.00
CA ARG A 11 4.07 3.42 3.21
C ARG A 11 3.86 3.74 1.74
N THR A 12 4.94 3.87 0.99
CA THR A 12 4.83 3.90 -0.48
C THR A 12 4.38 2.54 -1.01
N THR A 13 3.86 2.48 -2.24
CA THR A 13 3.52 1.20 -2.91
C THR A 13 4.69 0.20 -2.91
N LYS A 14 5.93 0.69 -2.96
CA LYS A 14 7.12 -0.16 -2.89
C LYS A 14 7.23 -0.82 -1.50
N GLU A 15 7.18 -0.04 -0.44
CA GLU A 15 7.28 -0.57 0.93
C GLU A 15 6.07 -1.44 1.32
N ALA A 16 4.89 -1.15 0.76
CA ALA A 16 3.71 -1.99 0.90
C ALA A 16 3.94 -3.36 0.26
N ALA A 17 4.52 -3.41 -0.94
CA ALA A 17 4.86 -4.65 -1.63
C ALA A 17 5.88 -5.47 -0.81
N GLU A 18 6.92 -4.82 -0.28
CA GLU A 18 7.93 -5.46 0.57
C GLU A 18 7.30 -6.06 1.83
N LYS A 19 6.39 -5.36 2.50
CA LYS A 19 5.70 -5.88 3.70
C LYS A 19 4.69 -6.97 3.40
N LEU A 20 4.16 -7.00 2.18
CA LEU A 20 3.28 -8.07 1.69
C LEU A 20 4.08 -9.28 1.16
N GLY A 21 5.40 -9.17 1.04
CA GLY A 21 6.26 -10.24 0.50
C GLY A 21 6.05 -10.46 -1.00
N VAL A 22 5.60 -9.44 -1.74
CA VAL A 22 5.30 -9.55 -3.17
C VAL A 22 6.09 -8.52 -3.97
N HIS A 23 6.29 -8.78 -5.26
CA HIS A 23 6.97 -7.83 -6.11
C HIS A 23 6.09 -6.59 -6.37
N ARG A 24 6.71 -5.41 -6.50
CA ARG A 24 5.99 -4.14 -6.77
C ARG A 24 5.10 -4.22 -8.01
N VAL A 25 5.54 -4.95 -9.04
CA VAL A 25 4.76 -5.16 -10.27
C VAL A 25 3.52 -6.01 -9.99
N THR A 26 3.65 -7.10 -9.21
CA THR A 26 2.53 -7.94 -8.80
C THR A 26 1.49 -7.16 -8.01
N LEU A 27 1.94 -6.34 -7.05
CA LEU A 27 1.04 -5.48 -6.28
C LEU A 27 0.31 -4.50 -7.21
N GLN A 28 1.01 -3.84 -8.12
CA GLN A 28 0.37 -2.94 -9.10
C GLN A 28 -0.65 -3.66 -9.98
N ASN A 29 -0.33 -4.87 -10.44
CA ASN A 29 -1.24 -5.66 -11.26
C ASN A 29 -2.52 -6.02 -10.49
N TRP A 30 -2.39 -6.43 -9.22
CA TRP A 30 -3.54 -6.71 -8.37
C TRP A 30 -4.42 -5.49 -8.08
N ILE A 31 -3.82 -4.31 -8.01
CA ILE A 31 -4.58 -3.05 -7.89
C ILE A 31 -5.32 -2.75 -9.19
N ALA A 32 -4.65 -2.91 -10.34
CA ALA A 32 -5.24 -2.68 -11.65
C ALA A 32 -6.39 -3.66 -11.95
N GLU A 33 -6.25 -4.92 -11.53
CA GLU A 33 -7.29 -5.95 -11.61
C GLU A 33 -8.38 -5.80 -10.54
N GLY A 34 -8.29 -4.83 -9.63
CA GLY A 34 -9.26 -4.64 -8.53
C GLY A 34 -9.24 -5.73 -7.46
N LYS A 35 -8.24 -6.62 -7.46
CA LYS A 35 -8.06 -7.71 -6.48
C LYS A 35 -7.70 -7.19 -5.09
N ILE A 36 -7.00 -6.06 -5.02
CA ILE A 36 -6.64 -5.40 -3.77
C ILE A 36 -7.14 -3.97 -3.80
N LEU A 37 -7.83 -3.58 -2.73
CA LEU A 37 -8.24 -2.20 -2.51
C LEU A 37 -7.02 -1.35 -2.19
N ALA A 38 -6.54 -0.61 -3.18
CA ALA A 38 -5.50 0.38 -2.98
C ALA A 38 -6.09 1.67 -2.42
N PRO A 39 -5.35 2.36 -1.53
CA PRO A 39 -5.72 3.68 -1.05
C PRO A 39 -5.71 4.70 -2.19
N ALA A 40 -6.44 5.80 -1.98
CA ALA A 40 -6.49 6.92 -2.91
C ALA A 40 -5.08 7.50 -3.16
N MET A 41 -4.86 8.03 -4.37
CA MET A 41 -3.62 8.78 -4.64
C MET A 41 -3.65 10.08 -3.85
N GLN A 42 -2.63 10.29 -3.04
CA GLN A 42 -2.39 11.54 -2.34
C GLN A 42 -1.35 12.36 -3.12
N ASN A 43 -1.56 13.67 -3.20
CA ASN A 43 -0.57 14.59 -3.76
C ASN A 43 0.40 14.99 -2.64
N ILE A 44 1.61 14.46 -2.68
CA ILE A 44 2.68 14.84 -1.76
C ILE A 44 3.86 15.38 -2.58
N GLY A 45 4.33 16.58 -2.24
CA GLY A 45 5.54 17.17 -2.82
C GLY A 45 5.49 17.36 -4.33
N GLY A 46 4.32 17.62 -4.91
CA GLY A 46 4.13 17.79 -6.36
C GLY A 46 4.01 16.48 -7.15
N GLY A 47 4.04 15.32 -6.48
CA GLY A 47 3.81 14.01 -7.10
C GLY A 47 2.55 13.31 -6.56
N ARG A 48 1.87 12.55 -7.43
CA ARG A 48 0.77 11.65 -7.02
C ARG A 48 1.37 10.35 -6.52
N VAL A 49 1.32 10.12 -5.22
CA VAL A 49 1.78 8.89 -4.57
C VAL A 49 0.61 8.16 -3.91
N ARG A 50 0.62 6.83 -3.94
CA ARG A 50 -0.30 6.05 -3.11
C ARG A 50 0.36 5.76 -1.78
N LEU A 51 -0.30 6.19 -0.71
CA LEU A 51 0.15 6.01 0.66
C LEU A 51 -0.68 4.93 1.32
N TRP A 52 -0.03 3.83 1.64
CA TRP A 52 -0.59 2.66 2.27
C TRP A 52 -0.56 2.82 3.77
N SER A 53 -1.75 2.88 4.36
CA SER A 53 -1.87 2.77 5.80
C SER A 53 -1.72 1.30 6.23
N GLU A 54 -1.43 1.08 7.51
CA GLU A 54 -1.38 -0.29 8.06
C GLU A 54 -2.70 -1.06 7.88
N LYS A 55 -3.83 -0.35 7.89
CA LYS A 55 -5.15 -0.91 7.60
C LYS A 55 -5.23 -1.45 6.17
N ASP A 56 -4.68 -0.75 5.20
CA ASP A 56 -4.69 -1.16 3.79
C ASP A 56 -3.77 -2.36 3.56
N ILE A 57 -2.59 -2.35 4.17
CA ILE A 57 -1.68 -3.51 4.14
C ILE A 57 -2.35 -4.74 4.77
N ARG A 58 -3.08 -4.57 5.88
CA ARG A 58 -3.81 -5.69 6.51
C ARG A 58 -4.93 -6.22 5.61
N LYS A 59 -5.68 -5.35 4.93
CA LYS A 59 -6.71 -5.74 3.96
C LYS A 59 -6.11 -6.48 2.77
N ALA A 60 -5.04 -5.93 2.19
CA ALA A 60 -4.28 -6.54 1.10
C ALA A 60 -3.77 -7.93 1.48
N ARG A 61 -3.15 -8.07 2.66
CA ARG A 61 -2.67 -9.35 3.17
C ARG A 61 -3.80 -10.38 3.31
N LYS A 62 -4.97 -9.98 3.80
CA LYS A 62 -6.15 -10.86 3.87
C LYS A 62 -6.65 -11.28 2.48
N ALA A 63 -6.67 -10.35 1.52
CA ALA A 63 -7.08 -10.65 0.15
C ALA A 63 -6.14 -11.66 -0.53
N ILE A 64 -4.83 -11.56 -0.27
CA ILE A 64 -3.83 -12.51 -0.77
C ILE A 64 -4.01 -13.88 -0.09
N ALA A 65 -4.14 -13.92 1.23
CA ALA A 65 -4.28 -15.17 1.99
C ALA A 65 -5.53 -15.96 1.60
N LYS A 66 -6.66 -15.28 1.31
CA LYS A 66 -7.92 -15.92 0.88
C LYS A 66 -7.80 -16.68 -0.44
N ARG A 67 -6.70 -16.53 -1.20
CA ARG A 67 -6.52 -17.10 -2.53
C ARG A 67 -5.56 -18.29 -2.56
N GLY A 68 -4.93 -18.62 -1.44
CA GLY A 68 -4.00 -19.75 -1.30
C GLY A 68 -4.65 -21.03 -0.75
N GLU A 69 -5.97 -21.12 -0.74
CA GLU A 69 -6.75 -22.29 -0.30
C GLU A 69 -7.60 -22.81 -1.47
#